data_AF-A0A3D4ICM5-F1
#
_entry.id   AF-A0A3D4ICM5-F1
#
_cell.length_a   1.000
_cell.length_b   1.000
_cell.length_c   1.000
_cell.angle_alpha   90.00
_cell.angle_beta   90.00
_cell.angle_gamma   90.00
#
_symmetry.space_group_name_H-M   'P 1'
#
loop_
_entity.id
_entity.type
_entity.pdbx_description
1 polymer ?
#
loop_
_entity_poly.entity_id
_entity_poly.type
_entity_poly.pdbx_seq_one_letter_code
_entity_poly.pdbx_strand_id
1 'polypeptide(L)'
;QNVRGKYRVIFDRSGAYIGVLVDDLVAKGTDEPYRMFTSRAEHRLTLRQDTADLRLTETGYRLGLASKERLVRMQQKKAALEATLYHLRAINAQPEAVNAYLESVGTAPIQTPTRLERLALRPQVVVSDLLMAMGIYDTVVTPVAGMENTAELAEIEIKYAGYMEKERELVGLSVEKERWTIPDTFNFTEVKNITLEAREKLSKVRPQNLGQASRISGVSPADISVLMVLLRKYRPGSALPPEA
;
A
#
# COMPACT_ATOMS: atom_id res chain seq x y z
N GLN A 1 -15.31 19.45 -12.95
CA GLN A 1 -16.37 18.85 -12.12
C GLN A 1 -17.29 19.92 -11.51
N ASN A 2 -16.76 20.92 -10.79
CA ASN A 2 -17.56 22.02 -10.23
C ASN A 2 -18.42 22.76 -11.27
N VAL A 3 -17.89 23.08 -12.45
CA VAL A 3 -18.64 23.72 -13.56
C VAL A 3 -19.80 22.84 -14.06
N ARG A 4 -19.74 21.52 -13.84
CA ARG A 4 -20.77 20.55 -14.22
C ARG A 4 -21.67 20.13 -13.05
N GLY A 5 -21.57 20.78 -11.88
CA GLY A 5 -22.34 20.45 -10.68
C GLY A 5 -22.02 19.08 -10.07
N LYS A 6 -20.89 18.46 -10.43
CA LYS A 6 -20.49 17.13 -9.95
C LYS A 6 -19.50 17.25 -8.77
N TYR A 7 -19.52 16.26 -7.88
CA TYR A 7 -18.59 16.17 -6.74
C TYR A 7 -17.12 16.24 -7.18
N ARG A 8 -16.30 16.87 -6.34
CA ARG A 8 -14.86 16.96 -6.54
C ARG A 8 -14.24 15.56 -6.43
N VAL A 9 -13.23 15.31 -7.26
CA VAL A 9 -12.41 14.12 -7.14
C VAL A 9 -11.29 14.43 -6.18
N ILE A 10 -11.14 13.58 -5.17
CA ILE A 10 -10.01 13.63 -4.25
C ILE A 10 -9.22 12.35 -4.50
N PHE A 11 -7.95 12.51 -4.86
CA PHE A 11 -7.01 11.39 -4.94
C PHE A 11 -6.34 11.26 -3.58
N ASP A 12 -6.59 10.15 -2.91
CA ASP A 12 -5.96 9.86 -1.64
C ASP A 12 -4.46 9.53 -1.81
N ARG A 13 -3.65 9.85 -0.79
CA ARG A 13 -2.22 9.55 -0.74
C ARG A 13 -1.95 8.05 -0.89
N SER A 14 -2.84 7.21 -0.38
CA SER A 14 -2.74 5.75 -0.48
C SER A 14 -3.02 5.19 -1.88
N GLY A 15 -3.77 5.93 -2.70
CA GLY A 15 -4.27 5.47 -3.98
C GLY A 15 -3.44 5.90 -5.18
N ALA A 16 -2.72 7.03 -5.10
CA ALA A 16 -1.89 7.53 -6.18
C ALA A 16 -0.79 8.50 -5.73
N TYR A 17 0.35 8.46 -6.42
CA TYR A 17 1.41 9.47 -6.27
C TYR A 17 0.92 10.91 -6.54
N ILE A 18 -0.10 11.11 -7.38
CA ILE A 18 -0.70 12.45 -7.57
C ILE A 18 -1.42 12.94 -6.30
N GLY A 19 -2.00 12.03 -5.51
CA GLY A 19 -2.57 12.36 -4.20
C GLY A 19 -1.50 12.80 -3.21
N VAL A 20 -0.37 12.08 -3.17
CA VAL A 20 0.81 12.44 -2.37
C VAL A 20 1.35 13.83 -2.75
N LEU A 21 1.48 14.10 -4.06
CA LEU A 21 1.93 15.39 -4.58
C LEU A 21 1.02 16.55 -4.14
N VAL A 22 -0.29 16.41 -4.39
CA VAL A 22 -1.26 17.47 -4.10
C VAL A 22 -1.33 17.73 -2.60
N ASP A 23 -1.36 16.68 -1.78
CA ASP A 23 -1.40 16.80 -0.33
C ASP A 23 -0.12 17.46 0.22
N ASP A 24 1.06 17.06 -0.25
CA ASP A 24 2.33 17.68 0.16
C ASP A 24 2.35 19.18 -0.17
N LEU A 25 1.91 19.57 -1.38
CA LEU A 25 1.89 20.98 -1.81
C LEU A 25 0.91 21.81 -0.97
N VAL A 26 -0.26 21.27 -0.66
CA VAL A 26 -1.29 21.98 0.12
C VAL A 26 -0.90 22.08 1.60
N ALA A 27 -0.36 21.00 2.18
CA ALA A 27 -0.09 20.93 3.61
C ALA A 27 1.25 21.58 4.02
N LYS A 28 2.30 21.42 3.20
CA LYS A 28 3.66 21.86 3.54
C LYS A 28 4.05 23.19 2.89
N GLY A 29 3.35 23.61 1.83
CA GLY A 29 3.81 24.69 0.97
C GLY A 29 5.12 24.32 0.25
N THR A 30 5.69 25.26 -0.51
CA THR A 30 6.99 25.05 -1.15
C THR A 30 7.68 26.40 -1.38
N ASP A 31 8.83 26.61 -0.74
CA ASP A 31 9.67 27.80 -0.96
C ASP A 31 10.61 27.62 -2.16
N GLU A 32 10.85 26.37 -2.56
CA GLU A 32 11.62 25.96 -3.73
C GLU A 32 10.78 25.07 -4.66
N PRO A 33 11.19 24.82 -5.92
CA PRO A 33 10.44 23.94 -6.81
C PRO A 33 10.27 22.53 -6.24
N TYR A 34 9.02 22.11 -6.02
CA TYR A 34 8.70 20.80 -5.49
C TYR A 34 9.19 19.68 -6.42
N ARG A 35 9.86 18.66 -5.86
CA ARG A 35 10.32 17.46 -6.60
C ARG A 35 9.76 16.20 -5.94
N MET A 36 9.01 15.41 -6.71
CA MET A 36 8.52 14.11 -6.26
C MET A 36 9.67 13.12 -6.15
N PHE A 37 9.83 12.54 -4.96
CA PHE A 37 10.68 11.37 -4.73
C PHE A 37 9.82 10.22 -4.20
N THR A 38 10.14 8.99 -4.62
CA THR A 38 9.37 7.79 -4.23
C THR A 38 9.36 7.53 -2.73
N SER A 39 10.39 8.01 -2.00
CA SER A 39 10.52 7.93 -0.53
C SER A 39 9.46 8.72 0.24
N ARG A 40 8.76 9.67 -0.42
CA ARG A 40 7.72 10.49 0.22
C ARG A 40 6.35 9.83 0.23
N ALA A 41 6.19 8.68 -0.42
CA ALA A 41 4.97 7.88 -0.34
C ALA A 41 5.13 6.74 0.65
N GLU A 42 4.24 6.71 1.63
CA GLU A 42 4.14 5.65 2.63
C GLU A 42 3.67 4.33 2.01
N HIS A 43 3.09 4.39 0.81
CA HIS A 43 2.46 3.27 0.08
C HIS A 43 3.25 2.82 -1.16
N ARG A 44 4.58 2.94 -1.16
CA ARG A 44 5.39 2.76 -2.37
C ARG A 44 5.22 1.38 -3.04
N LEU A 45 4.96 0.32 -2.26
CA LEU A 45 4.78 -1.03 -2.80
C LEU A 45 3.39 -1.23 -3.42
N THR A 46 2.43 -0.41 -3.03
CA THR A 46 1.09 -0.36 -3.63
C THR A 46 1.05 0.59 -4.84
N LEU A 47 1.79 1.69 -4.80
CA LEU A 47 1.81 2.74 -5.82
C LEU A 47 2.75 2.44 -7.00
N ARG A 48 2.76 1.20 -7.48
CA ARG A 48 3.67 0.80 -8.55
C ARG A 48 3.18 1.22 -9.93
N GLN A 49 4.11 1.35 -10.85
CA GLN A 49 3.84 1.76 -12.23
C GLN A 49 2.98 0.72 -12.98
N ASP A 50 3.27 -0.57 -12.77
CA ASP A 50 2.62 -1.73 -13.41
C ASP A 50 1.14 -1.89 -13.02
N THR A 51 0.72 -1.28 -11.92
CA THR A 51 -0.67 -1.33 -11.40
C THR A 51 -1.39 0.02 -11.44
N ALA A 52 -0.79 1.06 -12.02
CA ALA A 52 -1.39 2.40 -12.05
C ALA A 52 -2.73 2.43 -12.78
N ASP A 53 -2.86 1.66 -13.84
CA ASP A 53 -4.09 1.46 -14.60
C ASP A 53 -5.17 0.75 -13.77
N LEU A 54 -4.81 -0.31 -13.03
CA LEU A 54 -5.71 -1.03 -12.13
C LEU A 54 -6.26 -0.12 -11.03
N ARG A 55 -5.46 0.85 -10.55
CA ARG A 55 -5.85 1.81 -9.51
C ARG A 55 -6.69 2.97 -10.04
N LEU A 56 -6.42 3.47 -11.25
CA LEU A 56 -6.91 4.79 -11.69
C LEU A 56 -7.82 4.77 -12.92
N THR A 57 -7.85 3.70 -13.71
CA THR A 57 -8.62 3.69 -14.98
C THR A 57 -10.12 3.81 -14.73
N GLU A 58 -10.65 3.14 -13.71
CA GLU A 58 -12.08 3.23 -13.37
C GLU A 58 -12.47 4.66 -12.95
N THR A 59 -11.64 5.32 -12.15
CA THR A 59 -11.82 6.73 -11.81
C THR A 59 -11.73 7.61 -13.06
N GLY A 60 -10.74 7.40 -13.93
CA GLY A 60 -10.61 8.11 -15.20
C GLY A 60 -11.85 7.95 -16.09
N TYR A 61 -12.44 6.75 -16.16
CA TYR A 61 -13.65 6.49 -16.94
C TYR A 61 -14.87 7.22 -16.36
N ARG A 62 -15.08 7.14 -15.04
CA ARG A 62 -16.16 7.89 -14.35
C ARG A 62 -16.08 9.40 -14.57
N LEU A 63 -14.87 9.92 -14.79
CA LEU A 63 -14.63 11.33 -15.10
C LEU A 63 -14.77 11.69 -16.58
N GLY A 64 -14.93 10.70 -17.45
CA GLY A 64 -14.97 10.88 -18.91
C GLY A 64 -13.59 11.12 -19.53
N LEU A 65 -12.51 10.78 -18.83
CA LEU A 65 -11.12 10.93 -19.29
C LEU A 65 -10.57 9.64 -19.91
N ALA A 66 -11.01 8.49 -19.43
CA ALA A 66 -10.67 7.20 -20.03
C ALA A 66 -11.81 6.74 -20.94
N SER A 67 -11.46 6.15 -22.08
CA SER A 67 -12.45 5.57 -23.00
C SER A 67 -13.01 4.25 -22.46
N LYS A 68 -14.15 3.80 -23.00
CA LYS A 68 -14.76 2.51 -22.64
C LYS A 68 -13.83 1.35 -22.97
N GLU A 69 -13.12 1.43 -24.10
CA GLU A 69 -12.17 0.42 -24.56
C GLU A 69 -11.00 0.30 -23.59
N ARG A 70 -10.52 1.43 -23.03
CA ARG A 70 -9.48 1.41 -21.99
C ARG A 70 -9.97 0.76 -20.70
N LEU A 71 -11.20 1.05 -20.28
CA LEU A 71 -11.82 0.40 -19.12
C LEU A 71 -11.93 -1.11 -19.30
N VAL A 72 -12.47 -1.55 -20.44
CA VAL A 72 -12.65 -2.99 -20.75
C VAL A 72 -11.30 -3.71 -20.79
N ARG A 73 -10.27 -3.14 -21.41
CA ARG A 73 -8.93 -3.74 -21.41
C ARG A 73 -8.33 -3.86 -20.01
N MET A 74 -8.49 -2.85 -19.16
CA MET A 74 -8.05 -2.92 -17.76
C MET A 74 -8.80 -4.02 -17.00
N GLN A 75 -10.11 -4.17 -17.20
CA GLN A 75 -10.90 -5.24 -16.60
C GLN A 75 -10.45 -6.63 -17.06
N GLN A 76 -10.13 -6.79 -18.35
CA GLN A 76 -9.56 -8.03 -18.90
C GLN A 76 -8.21 -8.35 -18.26
N LYS A 77 -7.30 -7.37 -18.17
CA LYS A 77 -6.00 -7.52 -17.47
C LYS A 77 -6.21 -7.96 -16.02
N LYS A 78 -7.12 -7.30 -15.31
CA LYS A 78 -7.45 -7.63 -13.91
C LYS A 78 -7.94 -9.07 -13.77
N ALA A 79 -8.90 -9.48 -14.59
CA ALA A 79 -9.45 -10.84 -14.57
C ALA A 79 -8.38 -11.90 -14.91
N ALA A 80 -7.53 -11.64 -15.91
CA ALA A 80 -6.44 -12.53 -16.30
C ALA A 80 -5.40 -12.67 -15.17
N LEU A 81 -5.02 -11.56 -14.53
CA LEU A 81 -4.13 -11.57 -13.37
C LEU A 81 -4.72 -12.37 -12.19
N GLU A 82 -6.00 -12.14 -11.86
CA GLU A 82 -6.69 -12.87 -10.81
C GLU A 82 -6.76 -14.37 -11.10
N ALA A 83 -7.00 -14.76 -12.36
CA ALA A 83 -6.98 -16.16 -12.79
C ALA A 83 -5.58 -16.78 -12.67
N THR A 84 -4.53 -16.09 -13.13
CA THR A 84 -3.14 -16.56 -12.98
C THR A 84 -2.78 -16.75 -11.50
N LEU A 85 -3.10 -15.78 -10.64
CA LEU A 85 -2.89 -15.89 -9.19
C LEU A 85 -3.66 -17.06 -8.57
N TYR A 86 -4.90 -17.28 -9.01
CA TYR A 86 -5.70 -18.44 -8.57
C TYR A 86 -5.00 -19.75 -8.90
N HIS A 87 -4.51 -19.93 -10.14
CA HIS A 87 -3.80 -21.14 -10.55
C HIS A 87 -2.50 -21.34 -9.76
N LEU A 88 -1.71 -20.29 -9.54
CA LEU A 88 -0.48 -20.38 -8.75
C LEU A 88 -0.75 -20.80 -7.30
N ARG A 89 -1.89 -20.36 -6.74
CA ARG A 89 -2.37 -20.77 -5.41
C ARG A 89 -2.98 -22.17 -5.41
N ALA A 90 -3.57 -22.62 -6.52
CA ALA A 90 -4.33 -23.86 -6.60
C ALA A 90 -3.51 -25.09 -7.00
N ILE A 91 -2.47 -24.93 -7.81
CA ILE A 91 -1.71 -26.04 -8.40
C ILE A 91 -0.56 -26.45 -7.46
N ASN A 92 -0.41 -27.77 -7.26
CA ASN A 92 0.77 -28.36 -6.65
C ASN A 92 1.69 -28.91 -7.75
N ALA A 93 2.91 -28.39 -7.82
CA ALA A 93 3.97 -28.96 -8.66
C ALA A 93 4.43 -30.29 -8.10
N GLN A 94 4.44 -31.32 -8.95
CA GLN A 94 5.08 -32.59 -8.67
C GLN A 94 6.60 -32.47 -8.87
N PRO A 95 7.44 -33.12 -8.04
CA PRO A 95 8.90 -33.07 -8.19
C PRO A 95 9.40 -33.34 -9.61
N GLU A 96 8.82 -34.32 -10.29
CA GLU A 96 9.20 -34.75 -11.64
C GLU A 96 8.93 -33.67 -12.70
N ALA A 97 7.94 -32.81 -12.46
CA ALA A 97 7.54 -31.76 -13.39
C ALA A 97 8.40 -30.48 -13.26
N VAL A 98 9.08 -30.26 -12.14
CA VAL A 98 9.76 -28.98 -11.86
C VAL A 98 11.22 -29.10 -11.49
N ASN A 99 11.70 -30.25 -10.98
CA ASN A 99 13.07 -30.34 -10.44
C ASN A 99 14.15 -30.05 -11.48
N ALA A 100 13.97 -30.49 -12.74
CA ALA A 100 14.91 -30.16 -13.81
C ALA A 100 15.04 -28.63 -14.01
N TYR A 101 13.91 -27.90 -13.96
CA TYR A 101 13.93 -26.45 -14.01
C TYR A 101 14.55 -25.83 -12.74
N LEU A 102 14.16 -26.30 -11.55
CA LEU A 102 14.68 -25.80 -10.28
C LEU A 102 16.21 -25.93 -10.21
N GLU A 103 16.75 -27.07 -10.63
CA GLU A 103 18.19 -27.30 -10.73
C GLU A 103 18.85 -26.38 -11.76
N SER A 104 18.22 -26.17 -12.92
CA SER A 104 18.73 -25.29 -13.98
C SER A 104 18.87 -23.82 -13.55
N VAL A 105 17.98 -23.35 -12.66
CA VAL A 105 18.05 -21.99 -12.09
C VAL A 105 18.83 -21.93 -10.77
N GLY A 106 19.48 -23.03 -10.37
CA GLY A 106 20.35 -23.08 -9.20
C GLY A 106 19.62 -23.00 -7.87
N THR A 107 18.41 -23.56 -7.76
CA THR A 107 17.66 -23.67 -6.50
C THR A 107 17.40 -25.13 -6.13
N ALA A 108 17.18 -25.40 -4.84
CA ALA A 108 17.06 -26.76 -4.33
C ALA A 108 15.83 -27.49 -4.93
N PRO A 109 15.94 -28.77 -5.33
CA PRO A 109 14.78 -29.54 -5.78
C PRO A 109 13.74 -29.71 -4.65
N ILE A 110 12.50 -30.01 -5.02
CA ILE A 110 11.46 -30.41 -4.07
C ILE A 110 11.39 -31.93 -3.94
N GLN A 111 11.03 -32.40 -2.75
CA GLN A 111 10.84 -33.83 -2.46
C GLN A 111 9.37 -34.24 -2.41
N THR A 112 8.47 -33.29 -2.14
CA THR A 112 7.03 -33.51 -2.03
C THR A 112 6.28 -32.48 -2.87
N PRO A 113 5.03 -32.78 -3.27
CA PRO A 113 4.23 -31.85 -4.04
C PRO A 113 4.11 -30.49 -3.35
N THR A 114 4.46 -29.43 -4.05
CA THR A 114 4.57 -28.08 -3.47
C THR A 114 3.75 -27.08 -4.29
N ARG A 115 3.00 -26.21 -3.61
CA ARG A 115 2.22 -25.13 -4.26
C ARG A 115 3.11 -24.24 -5.13
N LEU A 116 2.64 -23.90 -6.33
CA LEU A 116 3.39 -23.02 -7.24
C LEU A 116 3.70 -21.66 -6.60
N GLU A 117 2.78 -21.09 -5.83
CA GLU A 117 3.00 -19.84 -5.08
C GLU A 117 4.26 -19.90 -4.18
N ARG A 118 4.55 -21.06 -3.58
CA ARG A 118 5.71 -21.23 -2.69
C ARG A 118 7.01 -21.33 -3.48
N LEU A 119 6.95 -21.91 -4.68
CA LEU A 119 8.09 -21.93 -5.59
C LEU A 119 8.37 -20.54 -6.17
N ALA A 120 7.31 -19.77 -6.49
CA ALA A 120 7.41 -18.40 -6.98
C ALA A 120 8.06 -17.43 -5.98
N LEU A 121 8.02 -17.73 -4.68
CA LEU A 121 8.73 -16.95 -3.65
C LEU A 121 10.26 -17.11 -3.70
N ARG A 122 10.78 -18.10 -4.41
CA ARG A 122 12.23 -18.31 -4.52
C ARG A 122 12.83 -17.23 -5.43
N PRO A 123 13.90 -16.52 -5.01
CA PRO A 123 14.48 -15.44 -5.81
C PRO A 123 14.93 -15.87 -7.21
N GLN A 124 15.38 -17.12 -7.37
CA GLN A 124 15.86 -17.69 -8.62
C GLN A 124 14.74 -18.11 -9.58
N VAL A 125 13.51 -18.23 -9.09
CA VAL A 125 12.38 -18.72 -9.88
C VAL A 125 11.70 -17.53 -10.56
N VAL A 126 11.63 -17.63 -11.89
CA VAL A 126 10.75 -16.84 -12.76
C VAL A 126 9.48 -17.67 -13.02
N VAL A 127 8.30 -17.08 -12.80
CA VAL A 127 7.02 -17.78 -12.90
C VAL A 127 6.73 -18.22 -14.32
N SER A 128 7.02 -17.36 -15.32
CA SER A 128 6.84 -17.71 -16.73
C SER A 128 7.62 -18.97 -17.10
N ASP A 129 8.90 -19.04 -16.73
CA ASP A 129 9.78 -20.16 -17.08
C ASP A 129 9.37 -21.43 -16.34
N LEU A 130 8.94 -21.32 -15.08
CA LEU A 130 8.40 -22.44 -14.30
C LEU A 130 7.17 -23.04 -14.99
N LEU A 131 6.22 -22.19 -15.41
CA LEU A 131 4.99 -22.63 -16.08
C LEU A 131 5.28 -23.21 -17.47
N MET A 132 6.26 -22.67 -18.18
CA MET A 132 6.74 -23.22 -19.47
C MET A 132 7.39 -24.59 -19.28
N ALA A 133 8.26 -24.76 -18.29
CA ALA A 133 8.90 -26.04 -17.98
C ALA A 133 7.88 -27.14 -17.62
N MET A 134 6.79 -26.75 -16.98
CA MET A 134 5.66 -27.64 -16.67
C MET A 134 4.72 -27.88 -17.85
N GLY A 135 4.85 -27.14 -18.96
CA GLY A 135 3.97 -27.23 -20.12
C GLY A 135 2.54 -26.72 -19.87
N ILE A 136 2.33 -25.85 -18.87
CA ILE A 136 1.00 -25.34 -18.49
C ILE A 136 0.86 -23.83 -18.67
N TYR A 137 1.82 -23.18 -19.34
CA TYR A 137 1.85 -21.73 -19.51
C TYR A 137 0.55 -21.18 -20.11
N ASP A 138 0.13 -21.67 -21.27
CA ASP A 138 -1.08 -21.19 -21.97
C ASP A 138 -2.39 -21.52 -21.25
N THR A 139 -2.35 -22.50 -20.34
CA THR A 139 -3.49 -22.86 -19.47
C THR A 139 -3.64 -21.89 -18.30
N VAL A 140 -2.53 -21.32 -17.82
CA VAL A 140 -2.46 -20.49 -16.60
C VAL A 140 -2.41 -18.99 -16.92
N VAL A 141 -1.80 -18.62 -18.03
CA VAL A 141 -1.54 -17.24 -18.43
C VAL A 141 -2.43 -16.88 -19.60
N THR A 142 -3.33 -15.91 -19.40
CA THR A 142 -4.17 -15.39 -20.48
C THR A 142 -3.55 -14.09 -21.01
N PRO A 143 -3.09 -14.04 -22.28
CA PRO A 143 -2.54 -12.83 -22.85
C PRO A 143 -3.62 -11.77 -23.02
N VAL A 144 -3.34 -10.54 -22.60
CA VAL A 144 -4.20 -9.38 -22.82
C VAL A 144 -3.46 -8.38 -23.70
N ALA A 145 -4.01 -8.09 -24.88
CA ALA A 145 -3.33 -7.28 -25.89
C ALA A 145 -2.94 -5.89 -25.37
N GLY A 146 -1.65 -5.56 -25.50
CA GLY A 146 -1.09 -4.27 -25.08
C GLY A 146 -1.00 -4.08 -23.56
N MET A 147 -1.00 -5.18 -22.80
CA MET A 147 -0.80 -5.19 -21.35
C MET A 147 0.41 -6.06 -20.98
N GLU A 148 0.93 -5.81 -19.78
CA GLU A 148 2.02 -6.59 -19.20
C GLU A 148 1.64 -8.06 -19.01
N ASN A 149 2.66 -8.92 -18.98
CA ASN A 149 2.47 -10.36 -18.81
C ASN A 149 1.86 -10.67 -17.44
N THR A 150 0.75 -11.41 -17.39
CA THR A 150 0.07 -11.69 -16.12
C THR A 150 0.87 -12.63 -15.22
N ALA A 151 1.78 -13.43 -15.77
CA ALA A 151 2.69 -14.26 -14.99
C ALA A 151 3.73 -13.40 -14.25
N GLU A 152 4.29 -12.38 -14.92
CA GLU A 152 5.21 -11.41 -14.30
C GLU A 152 4.50 -10.56 -13.24
N LEU A 153 3.30 -10.07 -13.54
CA LEU A 153 2.49 -9.33 -12.57
C LEU A 153 2.15 -10.20 -11.34
N ALA A 154 1.75 -11.46 -11.57
CA ALA A 154 1.46 -12.39 -10.49
C ALA A 154 2.69 -12.73 -9.65
N GLU A 155 3.86 -12.85 -10.28
CA GLU A 155 5.14 -13.03 -9.60
C GLU A 155 5.45 -11.86 -8.67
N ILE A 156 5.29 -10.62 -9.15
CA ILE A 156 5.46 -9.41 -8.35
C ILE A 156 4.46 -9.43 -7.18
N GLU A 157 3.17 -9.68 -7.44
CA GLU A 157 2.15 -9.75 -6.37
C GLU A 157 2.51 -10.80 -5.30
N ILE A 158 2.98 -11.98 -5.68
CA ILE A 158 3.37 -13.04 -4.73
C ILE A 158 4.62 -12.64 -3.95
N LYS A 159 5.70 -12.21 -4.63
CA LYS A 159 6.97 -11.86 -3.98
C LYS A 159 6.84 -10.67 -3.03
N TYR A 160 5.97 -9.72 -3.37
CA TYR A 160 5.75 -8.52 -2.56
C TYR A 160 4.58 -8.61 -1.58
N ALA A 161 3.74 -9.66 -1.63
CA ALA A 161 2.56 -9.81 -0.76
C ALA A 161 2.87 -9.57 0.73
N GLY A 162 3.92 -10.21 1.26
CA GLY A 162 4.28 -10.06 2.67
C GLY A 162 4.76 -8.65 3.03
N TYR A 163 5.48 -7.99 2.11
CA TYR A 163 5.92 -6.61 2.31
C TYR A 163 4.75 -5.62 2.20
N MET A 164 3.81 -5.87 1.29
CA MET A 164 2.58 -5.08 1.14
C MET A 164 1.68 -5.23 2.38
N GLU A 165 1.57 -6.42 2.96
CA GLU A 165 0.82 -6.62 4.19
C GLU A 165 1.46 -5.85 5.35
N LYS A 166 2.78 -5.93 5.49
CA LYS A 166 3.51 -5.13 6.48
C LYS A 166 3.36 -3.63 6.27
N GLU A 167 3.37 -3.16 5.01
CA GLU A 167 3.09 -1.76 4.66
C GLU A 167 1.66 -1.37 5.08
N ARG A 168 0.66 -2.21 4.81
CA ARG A 168 -0.74 -1.99 5.23
C ARG A 168 -0.89 -1.95 6.75
N GLU A 169 -0.24 -2.83 7.49
CA GLU A 169 -0.25 -2.81 8.96
C GLU A 169 0.30 -1.48 9.50
N LEU A 170 1.44 -1.02 8.96
CA LEU A 170 2.05 0.25 9.35
C LEU A 170 1.15 1.45 9.02
N VAL A 171 0.48 1.42 7.86
CA VAL A 171 -0.50 2.45 7.49
C VAL A 171 -1.72 2.39 8.39
N GLY A 172 -2.24 1.19 8.70
CA GLY A 172 -3.38 1.01 9.60
C GLY A 172 -3.13 1.66 10.95
N LEU A 173 -1.93 1.48 11.52
CA LEU A 173 -1.49 2.17 12.73
C LEU A 173 -1.45 3.70 12.58
N SER A 174 -1.09 4.21 11.40
CA SER A 174 -1.09 5.65 11.11
C SER A 174 -2.51 6.23 11.02
N VAL A 175 -3.41 5.55 10.30
CA VAL A 175 -4.83 5.92 10.20
C VAL A 175 -5.50 5.85 11.56
N GLU A 176 -5.15 4.86 12.38
CA GLU A 176 -5.64 4.80 13.76
C GLU A 176 -5.25 6.08 14.50
N LYS A 177 -3.97 6.48 14.47
CA LYS A 177 -3.50 7.73 15.10
C LYS A 177 -4.22 8.98 14.57
N GLU A 178 -4.59 9.04 13.31
CA GLU A 178 -5.36 10.18 12.77
C GLU A 178 -6.78 10.28 13.36
N ARG A 179 -7.35 9.18 13.87
CA ARG A 179 -8.64 9.20 14.57
C ARG A 179 -8.54 9.73 16.01
N TRP A 180 -7.34 9.84 16.56
CA TRP A 180 -7.14 10.37 17.91
C TRP A 180 -7.04 11.88 17.84
N THR A 181 -8.20 12.53 17.96
CA THR A 181 -8.32 13.99 18.00
C THR A 181 -7.67 14.56 19.25
N ILE A 182 -6.91 15.64 19.06
CA ILE A 182 -6.35 16.43 20.15
C ILE A 182 -7.27 17.64 20.34
N PRO A 183 -7.91 17.82 21.51
CA PRO A 183 -8.71 19.00 21.77
C PRO A 183 -7.88 20.29 21.65
N ASP A 184 -8.46 21.35 21.09
CA ASP A 184 -7.78 22.66 20.98
C ASP A 184 -7.38 23.25 22.34
N THR A 185 -8.04 22.81 23.41
CA THR A 185 -7.76 23.19 24.80
C THR A 185 -6.67 22.35 25.46
N PHE A 186 -6.07 21.39 24.76
CA PHE A 186 -5.06 20.50 25.32
C PHE A 186 -3.77 21.27 25.62
N ASN A 187 -3.36 21.32 26.89
CA ASN A 187 -2.15 22.01 27.30
C ASN A 187 -0.92 21.09 27.23
N PHE A 188 -0.14 21.19 26.14
CA PHE A 188 1.09 20.42 25.97
C PHE A 188 2.20 20.79 26.97
N THR A 189 2.23 22.03 27.48
CA THR A 189 3.32 22.49 28.37
C THR A 189 3.34 21.74 29.71
N GLU A 190 2.17 21.34 30.19
CA GLU A 190 2.00 20.66 31.48
C GLU A 190 2.35 19.16 31.42
N VAL A 191 2.58 18.61 30.22
CA VAL A 191 2.84 17.18 30.04
C VAL A 191 4.29 16.83 30.38
N LYS A 192 4.57 16.57 31.66
CA LYS A 192 5.92 16.29 32.16
C LYS A 192 6.60 15.05 31.56
N ASN A 193 5.81 14.11 31.03
CA ASN A 193 6.30 12.85 30.47
C ASN A 193 6.58 12.91 28.96
N ILE A 194 6.54 14.11 28.36
CA ILE A 194 6.96 14.38 26.98
C ILE A 194 8.22 15.25 27.03
N THR A 195 9.15 15.00 26.12
CA THR A 195 10.40 15.77 26.04
C THR A 195 10.12 17.27 25.90
N LEU A 196 11.04 18.12 26.41
CA LEU A 196 10.86 19.58 26.33
C LEU A 196 10.76 20.06 24.88
N GLU A 197 11.63 19.54 24.00
CA GLU A 197 11.62 19.82 22.56
C GLU A 197 10.28 19.45 21.92
N ALA A 198 9.75 18.25 22.19
CA ALA A 198 8.46 17.84 21.65
C ALA A 198 7.33 18.72 22.19
N ARG A 199 7.32 19.08 23.49
CA ARG A 199 6.32 19.99 24.06
C ARG A 199 6.31 21.37 23.40
N GLU A 200 7.48 21.96 23.19
CA GLU A 200 7.61 23.26 22.53
C GLU A 200 7.06 23.19 21.10
N LYS A 201 7.45 22.17 20.34
CA LYS A 201 7.02 21.98 18.96
C LYS A 201 5.53 21.67 18.84
N LEU A 202 4.99 20.81 19.70
CA LEU A 202 3.56 20.51 19.76
C LEU A 202 2.74 21.74 20.14
N SER A 203 3.21 22.53 21.12
CA SER A 203 2.55 23.78 21.54
C SER A 203 2.52 24.83 20.43
N LYS A 204 3.58 24.90 19.62
CA LYS A 204 3.71 25.82 18.49
C LYS A 204 2.86 25.40 17.28
N VAL A 205 2.93 24.12 16.91
CA VAL A 205 2.23 23.58 15.72
C VAL A 205 0.74 23.35 15.98
N ARG A 206 0.36 23.03 17.23
CA ARG A 206 -1.01 22.68 17.64
C ARG A 206 -1.68 21.66 16.71
N PRO A 207 -1.17 20.42 16.66
CA PRO A 207 -1.74 19.39 15.80
C PRO A 207 -3.17 19.04 16.21
N GLN A 208 -4.04 18.80 15.23
CA GLN A 208 -5.45 18.43 15.42
C GLN A 208 -5.64 16.96 15.81
N ASN A 209 -4.65 16.11 15.52
CA ASN A 209 -4.68 14.68 15.85
C ASN A 209 -3.27 14.11 16.07
N LEU A 210 -3.20 12.90 16.64
CA LEU A 210 -1.92 12.21 16.87
C LEU A 210 -1.15 11.92 15.59
N GLY A 211 -1.84 11.69 14.47
CA GLY A 211 -1.20 11.49 13.17
C GLY A 211 -0.37 12.70 12.76
N GLN A 212 -0.96 13.90 12.81
CA GLN A 212 -0.27 15.16 12.56
C GLN A 212 0.85 15.41 13.58
N ALA A 213 0.61 15.14 14.86
CA ALA A 213 1.64 15.26 15.90
C ALA A 213 2.87 14.40 15.60
N SER A 214 2.67 13.17 15.12
CA SER A 214 3.75 12.22 14.81
C SER A 214 4.62 12.61 13.61
N ARG A 215 4.14 13.53 12.77
CA ARG A 215 4.88 14.04 11.59
C ARG A 215 5.73 15.28 11.91
N ILE A 216 5.62 15.82 13.13
CA ILE A 216 6.38 16.99 13.56
C ILE A 216 7.84 16.58 13.84
N SER A 217 8.78 17.19 13.12
CA SER A 217 10.21 16.95 13.31
C SER A 217 10.63 17.22 14.75
N GLY A 218 11.26 16.26 15.43
CA GLY A 218 11.64 16.35 16.85
C GLY A 218 10.56 15.91 17.85
N VAL A 219 9.43 15.39 17.37
CA VAL A 219 8.49 14.63 18.22
C VAL A 219 8.78 13.14 18.02
N SER A 220 9.17 12.44 19.07
CA SER A 220 9.60 11.03 18.97
C SER A 220 8.42 10.05 19.05
N PRO A 221 8.58 8.78 18.61
CA PRO A 221 7.58 7.73 18.82
C PRO A 221 7.21 7.51 20.31
N ALA A 222 8.14 7.78 21.23
CA ALA A 222 7.88 7.68 22.67
C ALA A 222 6.95 8.80 23.14
N ASP A 223 7.18 10.04 22.68
CA ASP A 223 6.30 11.19 22.98
C ASP A 223 4.87 10.95 22.48
N ILE A 224 4.73 10.38 21.27
CA ILE A 224 3.42 10.02 20.70
C ILE A 224 2.72 8.93 21.52
N SER A 225 3.46 7.94 22.04
CA SER A 225 2.90 6.91 22.91
C SER A 225 2.35 7.51 24.21
N VAL A 226 3.09 8.44 24.84
CA VAL A 226 2.63 9.16 26.04
C VAL A 226 1.38 9.99 25.73
N LEU A 227 1.39 10.72 24.62
CA LEU A 227 0.25 11.53 24.20
C LEU A 227 -0.98 10.65 23.91
N MET A 228 -0.80 9.47 23.31
CA MET A 228 -1.86 8.48 23.11
C MET A 228 -2.47 8.02 24.45
N VAL A 229 -1.66 7.71 25.46
CA VAL A 229 -2.21 7.36 26.79
C VAL A 229 -3.04 8.50 27.38
N LEU A 230 -2.56 9.74 27.28
CA LEU A 230 -3.24 10.92 27.84
C LEU A 230 -4.53 11.29 27.09
N LEU A 231 -4.58 11.05 25.79
CA LEU A 231 -5.74 11.34 24.95
C LEU A 231 -6.84 10.28 25.05
N ARG A 232 -6.57 9.15 25.71
CA ARG A 232 -7.50 8.00 25.77
C ARG A 232 -8.83 8.37 26.40
N LYS A 233 -8.85 9.35 27.32
CA LYS A 233 -10.05 9.91 27.95
C LYS A 233 -10.91 10.80 27.03
N TYR A 234 -10.40 11.18 25.86
CA TYR A 234 -11.10 12.02 24.89
C TYR A 234 -11.61 11.24 23.66
N ARG A 235 -11.58 9.89 23.70
CA ARG A 235 -12.06 9.06 22.59
C ARG A 235 -13.60 8.99 22.58
N PRO A 236 -14.27 9.23 21.44
CA PRO A 236 -15.71 8.94 21.32
C PRO A 236 -15.93 7.43 21.52
N GLY A 237 -16.61 7.06 22.61
CA GLY A 237 -16.93 5.67 22.96
C GLY A 237 -16.13 5.03 24.10
N SER A 238 -15.22 5.74 24.76
CA SER A 238 -14.63 5.28 26.03
C SER A 238 -15.40 5.85 27.22
N ALA A 239 -16.38 5.10 27.73
CA ALA A 239 -16.88 5.35 29.08
C ALA A 239 -15.73 5.06 30.05
N LEU A 240 -15.35 6.06 30.85
CA LEU A 240 -14.42 5.89 31.97
C LEU A 240 -15.07 4.95 32.99
N PRO A 241 -14.39 3.92 33.53
CA PRO A 241 -14.74 3.41 34.84
C PRO A 241 -14.51 4.54 35.86
N PRO A 242 -15.37 4.67 36.90
CA PRO A 242 -15.13 5.64 37.96
C PRO A 242 -13.77 5.37 38.60
N GLU A 243 -12.96 6.41 38.75
CA GLU A 243 -11.74 6.37 39.55
C GLU A 243 -12.10 5.97 40.99
N ALA A 244 -11.32 5.05 41.57
CA ALA A 244 -11.37 4.64 42.97
C ALA A 244 -10.26 5.34 43.76
#